data_AF-G5S0R4-F1
#
_entry.id   AF-G5S0R4-F1
#
_cell.length_a   1.000
_cell.length_b   1.000
_cell.length_c   1.000
_cell.angle_alpha   90.00
_cell.angle_beta   90.00
_cell.angle_gamma   90.00
#
_symmetry.space_group_name_H-M   'P 1'
#
loop_
_entity.id
_entity.type
_entity.pdbx_description
1 polymer ?
#
loop_
_entity_poly.entity_id
_entity_poly.type
_entity_poly.pdbx_seq_one_letter_code
_entity_poly.pdbx_strand_id
1 'polypeptide(L)' 'MILPAGEGGWAQLRMLSPGDSVSGWALVSVSGNHAEFQVNGQVQRLTL' A
#
# COMPACT_ATOMS: atom_id res chain seq x y z
N MET A 1 32.16 -0.61 -13.07
CA MET A 1 30.87 -0.82 -13.75
C MET A 1 29.78 -0.51 -12.72
N ILE A 2 29.10 0.63 -12.88
CA ILE A 2 28.01 1.06 -12.00
C ILE A 2 26.71 0.43 -12.51
N LEU A 3 26.04 -0.36 -11.68
CA LEU A 3 24.69 -0.82 -11.94
C LEU A 3 23.73 0.11 -11.18
N PRO A 4 22.64 0.60 -11.80
CA PRO A 4 21.61 1.29 -11.05
C PRO A 4 21.00 0.27 -10.07
N ALA A 5 21.18 0.50 -8.77
CA ALA A 5 20.51 -0.25 -7.72
C ALA A 5 19.02 0.15 -7.72
N GLY A 6 18.30 -0.32 -8.72
CA GLY A 6 16.94 0.09 -9.02
C GLY A 6 16.08 -1.08 -9.46
N GLU A 7 16.22 -2.25 -8.83
CA GLU A 7 15.25 -3.34 -8.98
C GLU A 7 15.64 -4.49 -8.04
N GLY A 8 14.71 -4.96 -7.20
CA GLY A 8 14.86 -6.28 -6.57
C GLY A 8 14.89 -6.34 -5.05
N GLY A 9 14.50 -5.29 -4.34
CA GLY A 9 14.39 -5.34 -2.88
C GLY A 9 12.98 -5.09 -2.43
N TRP A 10 12.44 -5.96 -1.58
CA TRP A 10 11.26 -5.76 -0.74
C TRP A 10 11.36 -4.52 0.20
N ALA A 11 12.34 -3.63 -0.02
CA ALA A 11 12.77 -2.51 0.80
C ALA A 11 11.82 -1.29 0.77
N GLN A 12 10.75 -1.33 -0.03
CA GLN A 12 9.71 -0.29 -0.05
C GLN A 12 8.37 -0.78 0.49
N LEU A 13 8.32 -1.98 1.09
CA LEU A 13 7.15 -2.39 1.87
C LEU A 13 7.07 -1.55 3.13
N ARG A 14 6.30 -0.48 3.02
CA ARG A 14 5.89 0.31 4.18
C ARG A 14 4.66 -0.36 4.77
N MET A 15 4.75 -0.75 6.03
CA MET A 15 3.58 -1.17 6.79
C MET A 15 2.66 0.04 6.94
N LEU A 16 1.45 -0.06 6.39
CA LEU A 16 0.43 0.98 6.50
C LEU A 16 -0.50 0.64 7.65
N SER A 17 -0.73 1.61 8.52
CA SER A 17 -1.74 1.54 9.55
C SER A 17 -3.07 2.10 9.02
N PRO A 18 -4.22 1.75 9.60
CA PRO A 18 -5.48 2.43 9.29
C PRO A 18 -5.32 3.94 9.53
N GLY A 19 -5.60 4.76 8.52
CA GLY A 19 -5.36 6.21 8.49
C GLY A 19 -4.07 6.64 7.78
N ASP A 20 -3.13 5.72 7.55
CA ASP A 20 -1.91 6.00 6.79
C ASP A 20 -2.22 6.05 5.28
N SER A 21 -1.54 6.96 4.57
CA SER A 21 -1.74 7.18 3.14
C SER A 21 -0.45 7.11 2.34
N VAL A 22 -0.47 6.35 1.25
CA VAL A 22 0.65 6.17 0.33
C VAL A 22 0.18 6.34 -1.11
N SER A 23 0.88 7.17 -1.88
CA SER A 23 0.60 7.34 -3.32
C SER A 23 -0.87 7.61 -3.68
N GLY A 24 -1.62 8.29 -2.80
CA GLY A 24 -3.06 8.59 -2.98
C GLY A 24 -4.02 7.50 -2.50
N TRP A 25 -3.51 6.44 -1.89
CA TRP A 25 -4.26 5.36 -1.27
C TRP A 25 -4.16 5.49 0.25
N ALA A 26 -5.28 5.70 0.93
CA ALA A 26 -5.34 5.69 2.38
C ALA A 26 -5.88 4.35 2.85
N LEU A 27 -5.16 3.62 3.72
CA LEU A 27 -5.71 2.41 4.31
C LEU A 27 -6.83 2.82 5.28
N VAL A 28 -8.05 2.38 5.05
CA VAL A 28 -9.21 2.66 5.91
C VAL A 28 -9.33 1.60 6.98
N SER A 29 -9.20 0.34 6.57
CA SER A 29 -9.35 -0.81 7.46
C SER A 29 -8.66 -2.03 6.86
N VAL A 30 -8.24 -2.93 7.72
CA VAL A 30 -7.76 -4.25 7.31
C VAL A 30 -8.48 -5.30 8.13
N SER A 31 -9.24 -6.14 7.43
CA SER A 31 -9.84 -7.36 7.95
C SER A 31 -9.03 -8.56 7.45
N GLY A 32 -8.95 -9.65 8.21
CA GLY A 32 -8.02 -10.76 7.93
C GLY A 32 -8.13 -11.43 6.54
N ASN A 33 -9.13 -11.09 5.73
CA ASN A 33 -9.27 -11.58 4.35
C ASN A 33 -9.45 -10.45 3.31
N HIS A 34 -9.51 -9.19 3.72
CA HIS A 34 -9.63 -8.05 2.82
C HIS A 34 -9.13 -6.76 3.47
N ALA A 35 -8.49 -5.90 2.69
CA ALA A 35 -8.15 -4.55 3.08
C ALA A 35 -9.02 -3.54 2.34
N GLU A 36 -9.41 -2.47 3.02
CA GLU A 36 -10.20 -1.37 2.49
C GLU A 36 -9.28 -0.16 2.35
N PHE A 37 -9.19 0.38 1.15
CA PHE A 37 -8.40 1.56 0.83
C PHE A 37 -9.29 2.66 0.28
N GLN A 38 -9.10 3.89 0.73
CA GLN A 38 -9.72 5.06 0.14
C GLN A 38 -8.77 5.63 -0.91
N VAL A 39 -9.20 5.61 -2.16
CA VAL A 39 -8.45 6.08 -3.33
C VAL A 39 -9.28 7.18 -4.00
N ASN A 40 -8.75 8.40 -4.06
CA ASN A 40 -9.47 9.57 -4.61
C ASN A 40 -10.87 9.80 -3.99
N GLY A 41 -11.07 9.46 -2.72
CA GLY A 41 -12.37 9.59 -2.03
C GLY A 41 -13.35 8.45 -2.28
N GLN A 42 -12.97 7.43 -3.06
CA GLN A 42 -13.74 6.20 -3.22
C GLN A 42 -13.10 5.07 -2.40
N VAL A 43 -13.93 4.29 -1.70
CA VAL A 43 -13.46 3.10 -0.99
C VAL A 43 -13.34 1.94 -1.97
N GLN A 44 -12.11 1.47 -2.19
CA GLN A 44 -11.79 0.24 -2.88
C GLN A 44 -11.40 -0.85 -1.88
N ARG A 45 -12.08 -1.99 -2.00
CA ARG A 45 -11.74 -3.20 -1.25
C ARG A 45 -10.81 -4.07 -2.09
N LEU A 46 -9.69 -4.45 -1.50
CA LEU A 46 -8.77 -5.46 -2.01
C LEU A 46 -8.89 -6.72 -1.17
N THR A 47 -9.35 -7.81 -1.78
CA THR A 47 -9.24 -9.17 -1.23
C THR A 47 -7.88 -9.74 -1.59
N LEU A 48 -7.24 -10.42 -0.64
CA LEU A 48 -6.00 -11.17 -0.85
C LEU A 48 -6.23 -12.39 -1.75
#